data_AF-A0A8T4IJR4-F1
#
_entry.id   AF-A0A8T4IJR4-F1
#
_cell.length_a   1.000
_cell.length_b   1.000
_cell.length_c   1.000
_cell.angle_alpha   90.00
_cell.angle_beta   90.00
_cell.angle_gamma   90.00
#
_symmetry.space_group_name_H-M   'P 1'
#
loop_
_entity.id
_entity.type
_entity.pdbx_description
1 polymer ?
#
loop_
_entity_poly.entity_id
_entity_poly.type
_entity_poly.pdbx_seq_one_letter_code
_entity_poly.pdbx_strand_id
1 'polypeptide(L)'
;LALLADHDRVAHDAPREAPLALALVRHLDAVARAFGDFHDACPPLPHGEQKPGAVHRTRLALAEATGAVLADGLSQLGVTAPAHL
;
A
#
# COMPACT_ATOMS: atom_id res chain seq x y z
N LEU A 1 -1.05 -4.88 8.34
CA LEU A 1 -0.95 -6.24 7.75
C LEU A 1 -2.32 -6.78 7.33
N ALA A 2 -3.35 -6.75 8.18
CA ALA A 2 -4.70 -7.20 7.80
C ALA A 2 -5.22 -6.53 6.51
N LEU A 3 -5.09 -5.20 6.38
CA LEU A 3 -5.49 -4.49 5.17
C LEU A 3 -4.78 -4.98 3.90
N LEU A 4 -3.47 -5.25 3.96
CA LEU A 4 -2.74 -5.79 2.80
C LEU A 4 -3.17 -7.23 2.48
N ALA A 5 -3.46 -8.03 3.51
CA ALA A 5 -3.96 -9.40 3.35
C ALA A 5 -5.39 -9.45 2.81
N ASP A 6 -6.20 -8.43 3.08
CA ASP A 6 -7.58 -8.30 2.58
C ASP A 6 -7.64 -7.86 1.11
N HIS A 7 -6.54 -7.38 0.52
CA HIS A 7 -6.54 -6.80 -0.83
C HIS A 7 -7.04 -7.78 -1.89
N ASP A 8 -6.53 -9.01 -1.90
CA ASP A 8 -6.95 -10.04 -2.89
C ASP A 8 -8.46 -10.28 -2.85
N ARG A 9 -9.05 -10.31 -1.65
CA ARG A 9 -10.50 -10.48 -1.48
C ARG A 9 -11.26 -9.28 -2.07
N VAL A 10 -10.81 -8.06 -1.81
CA VAL A 10 -11.45 -6.84 -2.31
C VAL A 10 -11.28 -6.67 -3.82
N ALA A 11 -10.12 -7.08 -4.36
CA ALA A 11 -9.77 -7.00 -5.76
C ALA A 11 -10.50 -8.07 -6.60
N HIS A 12 -10.59 -9.31 -6.12
CA HIS A 12 -11.27 -10.40 -6.83
C HIS A 12 -12.79 -10.19 -6.92
N ASP A 13 -13.36 -9.53 -5.93
CA ASP A 13 -14.79 -9.17 -5.88
C ASP A 13 -15.11 -7.88 -6.67
N ALA A 14 -14.17 -7.30 -7.43
CA ALA A 14 -14.40 -6.07 -8.19
C ALA A 14 -14.74 -6.35 -9.68
N PRO A 15 -16.01 -6.63 -10.06
CA PRO A 15 -16.44 -6.48 -11.44
C PRO A 15 -16.42 -4.99 -11.82
N ARG A 16 -16.32 -4.68 -13.13
CA ARG A 16 -16.34 -3.32 -13.72
C ARG A 16 -17.66 -2.55 -13.49
N GLU A 17 -18.45 -2.91 -12.50
CA GLU A 17 -19.74 -2.34 -12.16
C GLU A 17 -19.60 -1.30 -11.03
N ALA A 18 -20.26 -0.16 -11.18
CA ALA A 18 -20.04 1.07 -10.41
C ALA A 18 -20.01 0.95 -8.86
N PRO A 19 -20.80 0.07 -8.19
CA PRO A 19 -20.79 -0.01 -6.72
C PRO A 19 -19.52 -0.64 -6.11
N LEU A 20 -18.92 -1.62 -6.79
CA LEU A 20 -17.77 -2.37 -6.25
C LEU A 20 -16.43 -1.65 -6.52
N ALA A 21 -16.36 -0.85 -7.59
CA ALA A 21 -15.23 0.08 -7.80
C ALA A 21 -15.05 1.06 -6.63
N LEU A 22 -16.16 1.53 -6.02
CA LEU A 22 -16.09 2.41 -4.84
C LEU A 22 -15.55 1.69 -3.60
N ALA A 23 -15.82 0.38 -3.45
CA ALA A 23 -15.27 -0.40 -2.35
C ALA A 23 -13.74 -0.54 -2.48
N LEU A 24 -13.24 -0.79 -3.71
CA LEU A 24 -11.81 -0.82 -3.99
C LEU A 24 -11.16 0.54 -3.71
N VAL A 25 -11.74 1.66 -4.18
CA VAL A 25 -11.21 3.00 -3.90
C VAL A 25 -11.11 3.27 -2.39
N ARG A 26 -12.15 2.92 -1.63
CA ARG A 26 -12.14 3.09 -0.16
C ARG A 26 -11.08 2.21 0.51
N HIS A 27 -10.89 0.99 0.01
CA HIS A 27 -9.85 0.10 0.51
C HIS A 27 -8.45 0.66 0.24
N LEU A 28 -8.19 1.14 -0.98
CA LEU A 28 -6.91 1.75 -1.34
C LEU A 28 -6.64 3.03 -0.53
N ASP A 29 -7.65 3.88 -0.28
CA ASP A 29 -7.50 5.06 0.59
C ASP A 29 -7.17 4.65 2.04
N ALA A 30 -7.83 3.61 2.57
CA ALA A 30 -7.53 3.10 3.90
C ALA A 30 -6.11 2.52 4.00
N VAL A 31 -5.65 1.79 2.98
CA VAL A 31 -4.26 1.30 2.89
C VAL A 31 -3.27 2.46 2.85
N ALA A 32 -3.51 3.46 1.99
CA ALA A 32 -2.64 4.62 1.83
C ALA A 32 -2.52 5.44 3.13
N ARG A 33 -3.64 5.70 3.80
CA ARG A 33 -3.67 6.40 5.11
C ARG A 33 -2.92 5.63 6.17
N ALA A 34 -3.22 4.34 6.33
CA ALA A 34 -2.56 3.50 7.33
C ALA A 34 -1.05 3.39 7.08
N PHE A 35 -0.62 3.34 5.82
CA PHE A 35 0.79 3.36 5.47
C PHE A 35 1.44 4.72 5.74
N GLY A 36 0.76 5.83 5.44
CA GLY A 36 1.25 7.18 5.77
C GLY A 36 1.53 7.34 7.26
N ASP A 37 0.55 6.98 8.10
CA ASP A 37 0.71 7.01 9.56
C ASP A 37 1.88 6.14 10.04
N PHE A 38 2.02 4.94 9.47
CA PHE A 38 3.14 4.05 9.76
C PHE A 38 4.48 4.63 9.32
N HIS A 39 4.56 5.20 8.12
CA HIS A 39 5.78 5.74 7.55
C HIS A 39 6.30 6.92 8.38
N ASP A 40 5.39 7.79 8.83
CA ASP A 40 5.72 8.94 9.68
C ASP A 40 6.20 8.51 11.07
N ALA A 41 5.55 7.50 11.67
CA ALA A 41 5.92 6.98 12.98
C ALA A 41 7.19 6.10 12.95
N CYS A 42 7.43 5.40 11.84
CA CYS A 42 8.45 4.37 11.69
C CYS A 42 9.14 4.44 10.32
N PRO A 43 10.08 5.39 10.12
CA PRO A 43 10.79 5.51 8.84
C PRO A 43 11.47 4.19 8.43
N PRO A 44 11.35 3.77 7.16
CA PRO A 44 11.92 2.51 6.69
C PRO A 44 13.44 2.57 6.56
N LEU A 45 13.98 3.74 6.23
CA LEU A 45 15.42 3.96 6.11
C LEU A 45 16.02 4.47 7.42
N PRO A 46 17.23 4.01 7.78
CA PRO A 46 17.96 4.57 8.91
C PRO A 46 18.33 6.04 8.63
N HIS A 47 18.44 6.83 9.69
CA HIS A 47 18.79 8.25 9.61
C HIS A 47 19.94 8.58 10.57
N GLY A 48 20.76 9.58 10.19
CA GLY A 48 21.94 9.99 10.95
C GLY A 48 22.91 8.84 11.17
N GLU A 49 23.30 8.61 12.43
CA GLU A 49 24.27 7.59 12.83
C GLU A 49 23.65 6.19 13.03
N GLN A 50 22.35 6.01 12.76
CA GLN A 50 21.72 4.70 12.90
C GLN A 50 22.26 3.70 11.88
N LYS A 51 22.64 2.52 12.35
CA LYS A 51 23.08 1.44 11.48
C LYS A 51 21.87 0.72 10.85
N PRO A 52 21.91 0.39 9.54
CA PRO A 52 20.91 -0.47 8.93
C PRO A 52 20.79 -1.81 9.66
N GLY A 53 19.57 -2.29 9.85
CA GLY A 53 19.30 -3.48 10.66
C GLY A 53 18.07 -4.25 10.20
N ALA A 54 17.76 -5.35 10.89
CA ALA A 54 16.62 -6.20 10.58
C ALA A 54 15.29 -5.41 10.60
N VAL A 55 15.12 -4.50 11.57
CA VAL A 55 13.94 -3.64 11.65
C VAL A 55 13.74 -2.80 10.39
N HIS A 56 14.81 -2.14 9.90
CA HIS A 56 14.76 -1.32 8.69
C HIS A 56 14.42 -2.15 7.46
N ARG A 57 14.98 -3.37 7.33
CA ARG A 57 14.63 -4.29 6.25
C ARG A 57 13.17 -4.71 6.30
N THR A 58 12.63 -5.03 7.48
CA THR A 58 11.21 -5.38 7.62
C THR A 58 10.30 -4.21 7.27
N ARG A 59 10.65 -2.98 7.70
CA ARG A 59 9.89 -1.77 7.34
C ARG A 59 9.94 -1.47 5.85
N LEU A 60 11.10 -1.65 5.22
CA LEU A 60 11.26 -1.53 3.78
C LEU A 60 10.38 -2.55 3.03
N ALA A 61 10.42 -3.82 3.44
CA ALA A 61 9.57 -4.86 2.85
C ALA A 61 8.07 -4.54 2.98
N LEU A 62 7.66 -3.91 4.09
CA LEU A 62 6.28 -3.44 4.24
C LEU A 62 5.94 -2.29 3.28
N ALA A 63 6.88 -1.36 3.07
CA ALA A 63 6.71 -0.27 2.11
C ALA A 63 6.58 -0.81 0.67
N GLU A 64 7.43 -1.76 0.29
CA GLU A 64 7.38 -2.45 -1.01
C GLU A 64 6.05 -3.18 -1.20
N ALA A 65 5.59 -3.94 -0.19
CA ALA A 65 4.31 -4.64 -0.24
C ALA A 65 3.12 -3.68 -0.38
N THR A 66 3.17 -2.55 0.32
CA THR A 66 2.14 -1.50 0.20
C THR A 66 2.14 -0.90 -1.21
N GLY A 67 3.32 -0.58 -1.75
CA GLY A 67 3.48 -0.08 -3.11
C GLY A 67 2.91 -1.03 -4.16
N ALA A 68 3.14 -2.33 -4.01
CA ALA A 68 2.60 -3.35 -4.91
C ALA A 68 1.07 -3.41 -4.88
N VAL A 69 0.45 -3.39 -3.68
CA VAL A 69 -1.01 -3.38 -3.50
C VAL A 69 -1.65 -2.13 -4.13
N LEU A 70 -1.04 -0.96 -3.90
CA LEU A 70 -1.54 0.30 -4.47
C LEU A 70 -1.42 0.30 -6.00
N ALA A 71 -0.29 -0.14 -6.55
CA ALA A 71 -0.07 -0.20 -7.99
C ALA A 71 -1.05 -1.15 -8.69
N ASP A 72 -1.29 -2.32 -8.10
CA ASP A 72 -2.26 -3.29 -8.61
C ASP A 72 -3.69 -2.74 -8.57
N GLY A 73 -4.13 -2.23 -7.41
CA GLY A 73 -5.47 -1.67 -7.26
C GLY A 73 -5.73 -0.45 -8.15
N LEU A 74 -4.75 0.45 -8.31
CA LEU A 74 -4.86 1.59 -9.23
C LEU A 74 -4.96 1.13 -10.69
N SER A 75 -4.19 0.11 -11.08
CA SER A 75 -4.25 -0.47 -12.43
C SER A 75 -5.63 -1.06 -12.74
N GLN A 76 -6.27 -1.70 -11.75
CA GLN A 76 -7.65 -2.20 -11.88
C GLN A 76 -8.67 -1.06 -12.05
N LEU A 77 -8.41 0.12 -11.48
CA LEU A 77 -9.20 1.34 -11.68
C LEU A 77 -8.89 2.06 -13.00
N GLY A 78 -7.96 1.54 -13.81
CA GLY A 78 -7.51 2.18 -15.06
C GLY A 78 -6.55 3.36 -14.84
N VAL A 79 -5.98 3.51 -13.65
CA VAL A 79 -5.02 4.55 -13.30
C VAL A 79 -3.62 3.93 -13.20
N THR A 80 -2.65 4.49 -13.92
CA THR A 80 -1.25 4.07 -13.77
C THR A 80 -0.62 4.82 -12.61
N ALA A 81 -0.07 4.10 -11.63
CA ALA A 81 0.72 4.70 -10.56
C ALA A 81 2.07 5.19 -11.12
N PRO A 82 2.46 6.47 -10.90
CA PRO A 82 3.75 6.97 -11.35
C PRO A 82 4.88 6.34 -10.51
N ALA A 83 6.00 6.01 -11.15
CA ALA A 83 7.17 5.43 -10.48
C ALA A 83 7.92 6.45 -9.58
N HIS A 84 7.68 7.74 -9.79
CA HIS A 84 8.25 8.88 -9.05
C HIS A 84 7.30 10.08 -9.18
N LEU A 85 7.24 10.93 -8.14
CA LEU A 85 6.48 12.19 -8.13
C LEU A 85 7.40 13.38 -8.47
#